data_AF-A0A7D7ZJF4-F1
#
_entry.id   AF-A0A7D7ZJF4-F1
#
_cell.length_a   1.000
_cell.length_b   1.000
_cell.length_c   1.000
_cell.angle_alpha   90.00
_cell.angle_beta   90.00
_cell.angle_gamma   90.00
#
_symmetry.space_group_name_H-M   'P 1'
#
loop_
_entity.id
_entity.type
_entity.pdbx_description
1 polymer ?
#
loop_
_entity_poly.entity_id
_entity_poly.type
_entity_poly.pdbx_seq_one_letter_code
_entity_poly.pdbx_strand_id
1 'polypeptide(L)'
;MLVNVVDLRERTYRWSSVLAVMESALKDNEASDSDQVEAGQSIDIDYAERSGISVREAVQWAEQAGAPVTLYLYDMDGKAAASDE
;
A
#
# COMPACT_ATOMS: atom_id res chain seq x y z
N MET A 1 -9.63 5.81 -0.48
CA MET A 1 -9.70 6.37 0.88
C MET A 1 -8.61 5.70 1.66
N LEU A 2 -7.51 6.41 1.88
CA LEU A 2 -6.39 5.85 2.62
C LEU A 2 -6.76 5.77 4.11
N VAL A 3 -6.72 4.57 4.68
CA VAL A 3 -7.02 4.34 6.10
C VAL A 3 -5.73 4.24 6.90
N ASN A 4 -4.78 3.43 6.41
CA ASN A 4 -3.55 3.15 7.12
C ASN A 4 -2.34 3.19 6.17
N VAL A 5 -1.19 3.60 6.71
CA VAL A 5 0.10 3.58 6.01
C VAL A 5 1.10 2.81 6.85
N VAL A 6 1.60 1.71 6.31
CA VAL A 6 2.64 0.89 6.92
C VAL A 6 3.94 1.10 6.17
N ASP A 7 4.84 1.89 6.75
CA ASP A 7 6.15 2.15 6.16
C ASP A 7 7.15 1.07 6.59
N LEU A 8 7.46 0.15 5.68
CA LEU A 8 8.38 -0.97 5.87
C LEU A 8 9.75 -0.71 5.21
N ARG A 9 10.03 0.53 4.83
CA ARG A 9 11.31 0.93 4.25
C ARG A 9 12.41 0.91 5.31
N GLU A 10 13.52 0.23 5.03
CA GLU A 10 14.76 0.33 5.80
C GLU A 10 15.41 1.71 5.60
N ARG A 11 15.20 2.33 4.43
CA ARG A 11 15.77 3.62 4.05
C ARG A 11 14.68 4.67 3.86
N THR A 12 13.91 4.97 4.91
CA THR A 12 12.75 5.88 4.92
C THR A 12 12.97 7.24 4.25
N TYR A 13 14.20 7.78 4.28
CA TYR A 13 14.55 9.05 3.64
C TYR A 13 14.76 8.96 2.11
N ARG A 14 14.73 7.75 1.52
CA ARG A 14 14.68 7.53 0.07
C ARG A 14 13.22 7.48 -0.37
N TRP A 15 12.67 8.67 -0.61
CA TRP A 15 11.25 8.86 -0.87
C TRP A 15 10.90 9.03 -2.36
N SER A 16 11.89 9.22 -3.23
CA SER A 16 11.67 9.53 -4.64
C SER A 16 11.31 8.31 -5.48
N SER A 17 11.62 7.10 -4.99
CA SER A 17 11.39 5.84 -5.70
C SER A 17 11.17 4.73 -4.68
N VAL A 18 9.94 4.25 -4.57
CA VAL A 18 9.51 3.20 -3.64
C VAL A 18 8.74 2.12 -4.39
N LEU A 19 8.61 0.95 -3.76
CA LEU A 19 7.59 -0.02 -4.09
C LEU A 19 6.40 0.22 -3.15
N ALA A 20 5.23 0.48 -3.72
CA ALA A 20 3.99 0.70 -2.99
C ALA A 20 3.03 -0.45 -3.27
N VAL A 21 2.49 -1.04 -2.21
CA VAL A 21 1.48 -2.09 -2.27
C VAL A 21 0.22 -1.57 -1.56
N MET A 22 -0.94 -1.85 -2.13
CA MET A 22 -2.22 -1.45 -1.59
C MET A 22 -3.10 -2.68 -1.40
N GLU A 23 -3.69 -2.81 -0.22
CA GLU A 23 -4.65 -3.87 0.11
C GLU A 23 -5.90 -3.28 0.76
N SER A 24 -6.99 -4.05 0.77
CA SER A 24 -8.20 -3.69 1.50
C SER A 24 -7.92 -3.56 3.00
N ALA A 25 -8.29 -2.42 3.58
CA ALA A 25 -8.19 -2.21 5.02
C ALA A 25 -9.13 -3.14 5.82
N LEU A 26 -10.08 -3.81 5.15
CA LEU A 26 -10.95 -4.80 5.80
C LEU A 26 -10.16 -6.04 6.27
N LYS A 27 -9.01 -6.34 5.68
CA LYS A 27 -8.15 -7.43 6.15
C LYS A 27 -7.58 -7.15 7.54
N ASP A 28 -7.35 -5.87 7.87
CA ASP A 28 -6.80 -5.47 9.15
C ASP A 28 -7.78 -5.75 10.31
N ASN A 29 -9.09 -5.85 10.02
CA ASN A 29 -10.12 -6.19 11.00
C ASN A 29 -9.90 -7.57 11.65
N GLU A 30 -9.09 -8.45 11.04
CA GLU A 30 -8.75 -9.76 11.61
C GLU A 30 -7.81 -9.65 12.82
N ALA A 31 -7.13 -8.51 13.00
CA ALA A 31 -6.28 -8.26 14.16
C ALA A 31 -7.13 -7.95 15.41
N SER A 32 -6.80 -8.58 16.54
CA SER A 32 -7.62 -8.56 17.77
C SER A 32 -7.75 -7.19 18.44
N ASP A 33 -6.81 -6.28 18.18
CA ASP A 33 -6.71 -4.94 18.75
C ASP A 33 -6.88 -3.84 17.69
N SER A 34 -7.46 -4.18 16.53
CA SER A 34 -7.68 -3.25 15.43
C SER A 34 -8.95 -2.40 15.62
N ASP A 35 -8.85 -1.14 15.20
CA ASP A 35 -10.03 -0.34 14.88
C ASP A 35 -10.70 -0.92 13.63
N GLN A 36 -12.01 -1.17 13.73
CA GLN A 36 -12.75 -1.85 12.67
C GLN A 36 -13.16 -0.89 11.55
N VAL A 37 -12.90 -1.29 10.32
CA VAL A 37 -13.34 -0.57 9.12
C VAL A 37 -14.63 -1.20 8.60
N GLU A 38 -15.65 -0.38 8.35
CA GLU A 38 -16.88 -0.85 7.72
C GLU A 38 -16.67 -1.15 6.23
N ALA A 39 -17.31 -2.21 5.74
CA ALA A 39 -17.32 -2.53 4.31
C ALA A 39 -18.11 -1.46 3.54
N GLY A 40 -17.41 -0.57 2.84
CA GLY A 40 -17.96 0.43 1.92
C GLY A 40 -18.18 -0.10 0.49
N GLN A 41 -18.84 0.68 -0.37
CA GLN A 41 -19.37 0.23 -1.67
C GLN A 41 -18.33 -0.31 -2.69
N SER A 42 -18.63 -1.54 -3.15
CA SER A 42 -18.49 -2.13 -4.49
C SER A 42 -17.13 -2.29 -5.18
N ILE A 43 -16.07 -1.56 -4.80
CA ILE A 43 -14.74 -1.77 -5.40
C ILE A 43 -13.94 -2.68 -4.47
N ASP A 44 -13.73 -3.90 -4.92
CA ASP A 44 -12.93 -4.88 -4.20
C ASP A 44 -11.46 -4.71 -4.62
N ILE A 45 -10.62 -4.31 -3.67
CA ILE A 45 -9.16 -4.21 -3.85
C ILE A 45 -8.53 -5.26 -2.95
N ASP A 46 -8.39 -6.46 -3.50
CA ASP A 46 -7.67 -7.53 -2.80
C ASP A 46 -6.18 -7.20 -2.69
N TYR A 47 -5.60 -6.71 -3.80
CA TYR A 47 -4.19 -6.41 -3.93
C TYR A 47 -3.92 -5.55 -5.17
N ALA A 48 -3.06 -4.55 -5.04
CA ALA A 48 -2.47 -3.84 -6.17
C ALA A 48 -1.07 -3.35 -5.81
N GLU A 49 -0.17 -3.26 -6.81
CA GLU A 49 1.18 -2.74 -6.60
C GLU A 49 1.59 -1.71 -7.66
N ARG A 50 2.49 -0.79 -7.26
CA ARG A 50 3.18 0.15 -8.15
C ARG A 50 4.61 0.34 -7.69
N SER A 51 5.55 0.33 -8.64
CA SER A 51 6.97 0.54 -8.39
C SER A 51 7.49 1.76 -9.13
N GLY A 52 8.63 2.28 -8.70
CA GLY A 52 9.28 3.42 -9.37
C GLY A 52 8.59 4.76 -9.16
N ILE A 53 7.66 4.82 -8.20
CA ILE A 53 6.91 6.03 -7.87
C ILE A 53 7.46 6.66 -6.59
N SER A 54 7.26 7.96 -6.43
CA SER A 54 7.55 8.64 -5.16
C SER A 54 6.52 8.27 -4.09
N VAL A 55 6.89 8.47 -2.81
CA VAL A 55 5.96 8.32 -1.68
C VAL A 55 4.71 9.19 -1.87
N ARG A 56 4.86 10.40 -2.42
CA ARG A 56 3.73 11.29 -2.72
C ARG A 56 2.75 10.66 -3.71
N GLU A 57 3.27 10.09 -4.80
CA GLU A 57 2.44 9.44 -5.82
C GLU A 57 1.76 8.18 -5.27
N ALA A 58 2.44 7.42 -4.40
CA ALA A 58 1.86 6.27 -3.73
C ALA A 58 0.67 6.66 -2.84
N VAL A 59 0.83 7.71 -2.02
CA VAL A 59 -0.25 8.24 -1.17
C VAL A 59 -1.41 8.75 -2.01
N GLN A 60 -1.13 9.54 -3.06
CA GLN A 60 -2.18 10.05 -3.94
C GLN A 60 -2.95 8.93 -4.64
N TRP A 61 -2.26 7.87 -5.04
CA TRP A 61 -2.88 6.69 -5.64
C TRP A 61 -3.82 5.97 -4.67
N ALA A 62 -3.40 5.74 -3.42
CA ALA A 62 -4.22 5.08 -2.41
C ALA A 62 -5.46 5.91 -1.99
N GLU A 63 -5.32 7.24 -1.95
CA GLU A 63 -6.46 8.12 -1.68
C GLU A 63 -7.56 7.97 -2.74
N GLN A 64 -7.17 7.78 -3.99
CA GLN A 64 -8.05 7.65 -5.16
C GLN A 64 -8.64 6.25 -5.36
N ALA A 65 -8.30 5.28 -4.50
CA ALA A 65 -8.68 3.88 -4.63
C ALA A 65 -10.21 3.61 -4.61
N GLY A 66 -11.03 4.56 -4.16
CA GLY A 66 -12.49 4.41 -4.08
C GLY A 66 -12.99 3.45 -3.00
N ALA A 67 -12.09 2.70 -2.35
CA ALA A 67 -12.34 1.84 -1.20
C ALA A 67 -11.44 2.21 0.00
N PRO A 68 -11.75 1.73 1.22
CA PRO A 68 -10.85 1.79 2.37
C PRO A 68 -9.63 0.90 2.14
N VAL A 69 -8.43 1.47 2.16
CA VAL A 69 -7.20 0.72 1.84
C VAL A 69 -6.08 0.98 2.84
N THR A 70 -5.24 -0.03 2.99
CA THR A 70 -3.96 0.03 3.69
C THR A 70 -2.83 0.08 2.66
N LEU A 71 -1.97 1.09 2.78
CA LEU A 71 -0.83 1.33 1.89
C LEU A 71 0.46 0.85 2.58
N TYR A 72 1.15 -0.08 1.96
CA TYR A 72 2.47 -0.55 2.40
C TYR A 72 3.55 0.08 1.52
N LEU A 73 4.60 0.59 2.15
CA LEU A 73 5.76 1.17 1.46
C LEU A 73 6.99 0.32 1.71
N TYR A 74 7.68 -0.05 0.64
CA TYR A 74 8.92 -0.82 0.65
C TYR A 74 10.03 -0.08 -0.06
N ASP A 75 11.27 -0.39 0.31
CA ASP A 75 12.42 0.15 -0.40
C ASP A 75 12.42 -0.39 -1.82
N MET A 76 12.66 0.50 -2.78
CA MET A 76 12.98 0.09 -4.13
C MET A 76 14.47 -0.26 -4.19
N ASP A 77 14.83 -1.44 -3.70
CA ASP A 77 16.18 -1.93 -3.89
C ASP A 77 16.41 -2.27 -5.36
N GLY A 78 17.57 -1.89 -5.89
CA GLY A 78 17.97 -2.00 -7.29
C GLY A 78 18.12 -3.42 -7.83
N LYS A 79 17.41 -4.40 -7.28
CA LYS A 79 17.11 -5.65 -7.94
C LYS A 79 15.61 -5.65 -8.21
N ALA A 80 15.25 -5.23 -9.42
CA ALA A 80 14.16 -5.89 -10.10
C ALA A 80 14.32 -7.38 -9.79
N ALA A 81 13.31 -7.99 -9.15
CA ALA A 81 13.27 -9.42 -9.03
C ALA A 81 13.56 -9.95 -10.43
N ALA A 82 14.67 -10.67 -10.58
CA ALA A 82 14.86 -11.52 -11.72
C ALA A 82 13.62 -12.40 -11.73
N SER A 83 12.69 -12.13 -12.64
CA SER A 83 11.77 -13.12 -13.12
C SER A 83 12.67 -14.15 -13.81
N ASP A 84 13.11 -15.14 -13.04
CA ASP A 84 13.59 -16.39 -13.61
C ASP A 84 12.47 -16.95 -14.50
N GLU A 85 12.92 -17.44 -15.66
CA GLU A 85 12.18 -17.88 -16.85
C GLU A 85 11.01 -18.85 -16.60
#